data_AF-A0A9X7CD34-F1
#
_entry.id   AF-A0A9X7CD34-F1
#
_cell.length_a   1.000
_cell.length_b   1.000
_cell.length_c   1.000
_cell.angle_alpha   90.00
_cell.angle_beta   90.00
_cell.angle_gamma   90.00
#
_symmetry.space_group_name_H-M   'P 1'
#
loop_
_entity.id
_entity.type
_entity.pdbx_description
1 polymer ?
#
loop_
_entity_poly.entity_id
_entity_poly.type
_entity_poly.pdbx_seq_one_letter_code
_entity_poly.pdbx_strand_id
1 'polypeptide(L)'
;MKLEKSLIITIISVFILGVVSTLVYQASTGNNKGNSIKSENVASVSKEVKENEKNKKMVVDFYNEVFNKHNIDIIPKYVSEDYKQHNPFVADGRKAFMDFFKEDFVENPNSSAEIKRVVAEGDTVALHVHSRTNSQDKGVAIVDIFRIKDGKIVEHWDVIQEIPSEAANDNTMF
;
A
#
# COMPACT_ATOMS: atom_id res chain seq x y z
N MET A 1 -31.81 -4.59 -5.61
CA MET A 1 -31.05 -5.65 -6.29
C MET A 1 -29.78 -5.91 -5.47
N LYS A 2 -29.85 -6.81 -4.47
CA LYS A 2 -28.72 -7.15 -3.59
C LYS A 2 -28.03 -8.38 -4.17
N LEU A 3 -27.03 -8.19 -5.03
CA LEU A 3 -26.08 -9.27 -5.35
C LEU A 3 -24.97 -9.32 -4.28
N GLU A 4 -25.22 -10.16 -3.29
CA GLU A 4 -24.33 -11.22 -2.81
C GLU A 4 -22.87 -10.95 -2.42
N LYS A 5 -22.65 -10.39 -1.22
CA LYS A 5 -21.40 -10.61 -0.46
C LYS A 5 -21.21 -12.09 -0.06
N SER A 6 -22.30 -12.84 0.08
CA SER A 6 -22.26 -14.29 0.34
C SER A 6 -21.74 -15.07 -0.86
N LEU A 7 -22.16 -14.74 -2.09
CA LEU A 7 -21.72 -15.44 -3.30
C LEU A 7 -20.25 -15.18 -3.61
N ILE A 8 -19.72 -13.98 -3.35
CA ILE A 8 -18.29 -13.69 -3.57
C ILE A 8 -17.41 -14.49 -2.61
N ILE A 9 -17.80 -14.60 -1.33
CA ILE A 9 -17.11 -15.44 -0.34
C ILE A 9 -17.27 -16.93 -0.67
N THR A 10 -18.45 -17.35 -1.14
CA THR A 10 -18.68 -18.71 -1.64
C THR A 10 -17.83 -19.00 -2.88
N ILE A 11 -17.68 -18.07 -3.83
CA ILE A 11 -16.87 -18.25 -5.06
C ILE A 11 -15.38 -18.37 -4.72
N ILE A 12 -14.84 -17.53 -3.84
CA ILE A 12 -13.43 -17.60 -3.41
C ILE A 12 -13.16 -18.87 -2.58
N SER A 13 -14.10 -19.25 -1.71
CA SER A 13 -13.99 -20.49 -0.93
C SER A 13 -14.10 -21.73 -1.82
N VAL A 14 -14.97 -21.71 -2.83
CA VAL A 14 -15.09 -22.75 -3.87
C VAL A 14 -13.86 -22.77 -4.78
N PHE A 15 -13.17 -21.65 -5.00
CA PHE A 15 -11.92 -21.62 -5.75
C PHE A 15 -10.76 -22.26 -4.97
N ILE A 16 -10.61 -21.93 -3.68
CA ILE A 16 -9.57 -22.52 -2.82
C ILE A 16 -9.88 -23.99 -2.53
N LEU A 17 -11.13 -24.33 -2.17
CA LEU A 17 -11.57 -25.72 -2.02
C LEU A 17 -11.49 -26.47 -3.36
N GLY A 18 -11.79 -25.84 -4.49
CA GLY A 18 -11.70 -26.44 -5.81
C GLY A 18 -10.27 -26.81 -6.18
N VAL A 19 -9.30 -25.92 -5.92
CA VAL A 19 -7.87 -26.21 -6.12
C VAL A 19 -7.40 -27.34 -5.19
N VAL A 20 -7.78 -27.30 -3.91
CA VAL A 20 -7.41 -28.36 -2.94
C VAL A 20 -8.10 -29.70 -3.27
N SER A 21 -9.37 -29.69 -3.65
CA SER A 21 -10.13 -30.90 -4.03
C SER A 21 -9.61 -31.51 -5.33
N THR A 22 -9.22 -30.68 -6.30
CA THR A 22 -8.63 -31.14 -7.57
C THR A 22 -7.26 -31.77 -7.32
N LEU A 23 -6.45 -31.20 -6.42
CA LEU A 23 -5.16 -31.77 -6.02
C LEU A 23 -5.32 -33.10 -5.26
N VAL A 24 -6.31 -33.21 -4.37
CA VAL A 24 -6.63 -34.45 -3.65
C VAL A 24 -7.22 -35.50 -4.60
N TYR A 25 -8.05 -35.10 -5.57
CA TYR A 25 -8.62 -36.00 -6.58
C TYR A 25 -7.55 -36.50 -7.57
N GLN A 26 -6.61 -35.65 -7.99
CA GLN A 26 -5.47 -36.05 -8.84
C GLN A 26 -4.51 -36.99 -8.10
N ALA A 27 -4.27 -36.76 -6.81
CA ALA A 27 -3.50 -37.67 -5.96
C ALA A 27 -4.23 -39.01 -5.73
N SER A 28 -5.56 -39.01 -5.64
CA SER A 28 -6.39 -40.21 -5.47
C SER A 28 -6.60 -41.03 -6.74
N THR A 29 -6.50 -40.42 -7.94
CA THR A 29 -6.81 -41.08 -9.22
C THR A 29 -5.55 -41.49 -10.00
N GLY A 30 -4.35 -41.16 -9.51
CA GLY A 30 -3.08 -41.52 -10.17
C GLY A 30 -2.90 -40.91 -11.56
N ASN A 31 -3.73 -39.94 -11.95
CA ASN A 31 -3.71 -39.35 -13.29
C ASN A 31 -2.69 -38.22 -13.36
N ASN A 32 -1.41 -38.60 -13.37
CA ASN A 32 -0.26 -37.71 -13.37
C ASN A 32 0.13 -37.27 -14.80
N LYS A 33 -0.85 -36.80 -15.59
CA LYS A 33 -0.59 -36.25 -16.92
C LYS A 33 -1.17 -34.85 -17.01
N GLY A 34 -0.29 -33.87 -16.80
CA GLY A 34 -0.47 -32.51 -17.30
C GLY A 34 -0.96 -31.48 -16.29
N ASN A 35 -0.29 -31.30 -15.16
CA ASN A 35 -0.01 -29.94 -14.67
C ASN A 35 1.15 -29.95 -13.66
N SER A 36 2.38 -29.98 -14.16
CA SER A 36 3.52 -29.61 -13.34
C SER A 36 3.50 -28.10 -13.13
N ILE A 37 2.74 -27.64 -12.15
CA ILE A 37 3.11 -26.39 -11.47
C ILE A 37 4.47 -26.71 -10.84
N LYS A 38 5.55 -26.44 -11.58
CA LYS A 38 6.93 -26.72 -11.16
C LYS A 38 7.14 -26.06 -9.80
N SER A 39 7.76 -26.76 -8.86
CA SER A 39 8.05 -26.27 -7.50
C SER A 39 8.75 -24.90 -7.48
N GLU A 40 9.47 -24.56 -8.53
CA GLU A 40 10.09 -23.24 -8.78
C GLU A 40 9.08 -22.09 -8.83
N ASN A 41 7.88 -22.31 -9.39
CA ASN A 41 6.81 -21.30 -9.44
C ASN A 41 6.18 -21.07 -8.06
N VAL A 42 6.10 -22.10 -7.22
CA VAL A 42 5.59 -21.95 -5.84
C VAL A 42 6.61 -21.22 -4.97
N ALA A 43 7.89 -21.54 -5.11
CA ALA A 43 8.95 -20.90 -4.35
C ALA A 43 9.10 -19.41 -4.68
N SER A 44 9.05 -19.04 -5.98
CA SER A 44 9.11 -17.65 -6.43
C SER A 44 7.92 -16.82 -5.93
N VAL A 45 6.69 -17.32 -6.09
CA VAL A 45 5.48 -16.67 -5.53
C VAL A 45 5.58 -16.51 -4.02
N SER A 46 6.06 -17.53 -3.30
CA SER A 46 6.22 -17.44 -1.84
C SER A 46 7.26 -16.40 -1.41
N LYS A 47 8.31 -16.20 -2.21
CA LYS A 47 9.34 -15.19 -1.97
C LYS A 47 8.79 -13.79 -2.23
N GLU A 48 8.07 -13.61 -3.32
CA GLU A 48 7.44 -12.35 -3.68
C GLU A 48 6.41 -11.91 -2.63
N VAL A 49 5.53 -12.81 -2.20
CA VAL A 49 4.56 -12.51 -1.13
C VAL A 49 5.27 -12.05 0.15
N LYS A 50 6.37 -12.73 0.54
CA LYS A 50 7.15 -12.33 1.72
C LYS A 50 7.80 -10.96 1.56
N GLU A 51 8.37 -10.65 0.39
CA GLU A 51 8.98 -9.35 0.15
C GLU A 51 7.94 -8.24 0.10
N ASN A 52 6.78 -8.49 -0.53
CA ASN A 52 5.64 -7.57 -0.56
C ASN A 52 5.18 -7.24 0.86
N GLU A 53 4.99 -8.24 1.73
CA GLU A 53 4.59 -7.99 3.12
C GLU A 53 5.65 -7.22 3.93
N LYS A 54 6.93 -7.48 3.67
CA LYS A 54 8.03 -6.71 4.26
C LYS A 54 8.03 -5.25 3.78
N ASN A 55 7.82 -5.01 2.49
CA ASN A 55 7.75 -3.67 1.91
C ASN A 55 6.53 -2.91 2.42
N LYS A 56 5.35 -3.54 2.47
CA LYS A 56 4.14 -2.96 3.08
C LYS A 56 4.42 -2.52 4.51
N LYS A 57 5.00 -3.41 5.32
CA LYS A 57 5.32 -3.09 6.71
C LYS A 57 6.29 -1.90 6.81
N MET A 58 7.34 -1.89 6.00
CA MET A 58 8.33 -0.80 6.01
C MET A 58 7.69 0.54 5.67
N VAL A 59 6.84 0.60 4.65
CA VAL A 59 6.15 1.82 4.23
C VAL A 59 5.12 2.27 5.27
N VAL A 60 4.36 1.35 5.86
CA VAL A 60 3.41 1.68 6.95
C VAL A 60 4.14 2.21 8.19
N ASP A 61 5.27 1.60 8.57
CA ASP A 61 6.08 2.07 9.69
C ASP A 61 6.65 3.47 9.40
N PHE A 62 7.19 3.69 8.20
CA PHE A 62 7.64 5.01 7.73
C PHE A 62 6.53 6.05 7.85
N TYR A 63 5.36 5.75 7.29
CA TYR A 63 4.24 6.68 7.25
C TYR A 63 3.77 7.07 8.65
N ASN A 64 3.68 6.11 9.57
CA ASN A 64 3.29 6.37 10.95
C ASN A 64 4.35 7.16 11.73
N GLU A 65 5.63 6.83 11.58
CA GLU A 65 6.71 7.57 12.25
C GLU A 65 6.78 9.02 11.75
N VAL A 66 6.70 9.23 10.44
CA VAL A 66 6.87 10.56 9.86
C VAL A 66 5.59 11.39 9.99
N PHE A 67 4.47 10.93 9.47
CA PHE A 67 3.27 11.78 9.36
C PHE A 67 2.37 11.78 10.60
N ASN A 68 2.38 10.72 11.41
CA ASN A 68 1.55 10.64 12.61
C ASN A 68 2.32 10.93 13.91
N LYS A 69 3.64 10.71 13.94
CA LYS A 69 4.49 11.04 15.10
C LYS A 69 5.40 12.25 14.86
N HIS A 70 5.41 12.81 13.65
CA HIS A 70 6.24 13.96 13.26
C HIS A 70 7.75 13.73 13.51
N ASN A 71 8.20 12.47 13.43
CA ASN A 71 9.58 12.06 13.71
C ASN A 71 10.47 12.22 12.46
N ILE A 72 10.84 13.45 12.13
CA ILE A 72 11.64 13.78 10.94
C ILE A 72 13.00 13.06 10.95
N ASP A 73 13.62 12.90 12.12
CA ASP A 73 14.97 12.32 12.25
C ASP A 73 15.03 10.83 11.87
N ILE A 74 13.88 10.15 11.78
CA ILE A 74 13.82 8.76 11.33
C ILE A 74 13.89 8.62 9.80
N ILE A 75 13.66 9.69 9.04
CA ILE A 75 13.56 9.65 7.57
C ILE A 75 14.80 8.99 6.92
N PRO A 76 16.05 9.25 7.34
CA PRO A 76 17.23 8.56 6.80
C PRO A 76 17.21 7.03 6.95
N LYS A 77 16.43 6.48 7.90
CA LYS A 77 16.21 5.03 8.04
C LYS A 77 15.37 4.45 6.90
N TYR A 78 14.44 5.24 6.34
CA TYR A 78 13.48 4.76 5.35
C TYR A 78 13.73 5.26 3.94
N VAL A 79 14.24 6.48 3.76
CA VAL A 79 14.34 7.16 2.46
C VAL A 79 15.81 7.23 2.03
N SER A 80 16.09 6.90 0.76
CA SER A 80 17.44 7.02 0.19
C SER A 80 17.85 8.48 0.03
N GLU A 81 19.15 8.76 -0.01
CA GLU A 81 19.63 10.13 -0.15
C GLU A 81 19.23 10.77 -1.50
N ASP A 82 19.28 9.96 -2.57
CA ASP A 82 18.98 10.29 -3.96
C ASP A 82 17.49 10.10 -4.35
N TYR A 83 16.61 10.02 -3.35
CA TYR A 83 15.16 9.83 -3.50
C TYR A 83 14.55 10.73 -4.57
N LYS A 84 13.72 10.15 -5.42
CA LYS A 84 13.05 10.80 -6.54
C LYS A 84 11.61 11.23 -6.21
N GLN A 85 11.38 12.53 -6.19
CA GLN A 85 10.08 13.13 -5.94
C GLN A 85 9.39 13.53 -7.24
N HIS A 86 8.14 13.06 -7.43
CA HIS A 86 7.29 13.45 -8.55
C HIS A 86 6.14 14.38 -8.16
N ASN A 87 5.84 14.52 -6.85
CA ASN A 87 4.92 15.55 -6.39
C ASN A 87 5.48 16.94 -6.75
N PRO A 88 4.74 17.78 -7.51
CA PRO A 88 5.24 19.06 -8.01
C PRO A 88 5.43 20.14 -6.93
N PHE A 89 4.95 19.91 -5.71
CA PHE A 89 5.00 20.85 -4.59
C PHE A 89 6.21 20.62 -3.66
N VAL A 90 6.91 19.49 -3.80
CA VAL A 90 8.07 19.15 -2.97
C VAL A 90 9.28 18.91 -3.88
N ALA A 91 10.41 19.55 -3.56
CA ALA A 91 11.63 19.39 -4.37
C ALA A 91 12.26 17.99 -4.22
N ASP A 92 13.10 17.63 -5.19
CA ASP A 92 13.76 16.32 -5.27
C ASP A 92 14.76 16.08 -4.11
N GLY A 93 14.97 14.80 -3.76
CA GLY A 93 15.96 14.37 -2.77
C GLY A 93 15.48 14.37 -1.32
N ARG A 94 16.11 13.52 -0.49
CA ARG A 94 15.71 13.33 0.91
C ARG A 94 15.78 14.60 1.76
N LYS A 95 16.79 15.44 1.53
CA LYS A 95 16.95 16.67 2.31
C LYS A 95 15.77 17.61 2.10
N ALA A 96 15.36 17.82 0.85
CA ALA A 96 14.22 18.67 0.52
C ALA A 96 12.92 18.13 1.13
N PHE A 97 12.71 16.81 1.07
CA PHE A 97 11.59 16.15 1.73
C PHE A 97 11.58 16.39 3.26
N MET A 98 12.73 16.25 3.92
CA MET A 98 12.86 16.49 5.36
C MET A 98 12.61 17.96 5.73
N ASP A 99 13.16 18.90 4.97
CA ASP A 99 12.98 20.33 5.22
C ASP A 99 11.50 20.73 5.08
N PHE A 100 10.83 20.25 4.02
CA PHE A 100 9.41 20.51 3.77
C PHE A 100 8.53 20.04 4.93
N PHE A 101 8.62 18.77 5.33
CA PHE A 101 7.76 18.24 6.40
C PHE A 101 8.11 18.77 7.78
N LYS A 102 9.35 19.23 8.00
CA LYS A 102 9.70 19.92 9.24
C LYS A 102 8.92 21.24 9.40
N GLU A 103 8.74 21.98 8.33
CA GLU A 103 7.95 23.21 8.32
C GLU A 103 6.44 22.89 8.41
N ASP A 104 5.97 21.95 7.60
CA ASP A 104 4.56 21.53 7.58
C ASP A 104 4.06 21.07 8.96
N PHE A 105 4.85 20.28 9.70
CA PHE A 105 4.46 19.82 11.05
C PHE A 105 4.45 20.90 12.12
N VAL A 106 5.15 22.03 11.90
CA VAL A 106 5.04 23.22 12.77
C VAL A 106 3.75 23.97 12.49
N GLU A 107 3.36 24.07 11.22
CA GLU A 107 2.12 24.73 10.80
C GLU A 107 0.88 23.88 11.14
N ASN A 108 0.99 22.57 11.01
CA ASN A 108 -0.08 21.59 11.18
C ASN A 108 0.23 20.59 12.31
N PRO A 109 0.39 21.03 13.57
CA PRO A 109 0.86 20.16 14.67
C PRO A 109 -0.11 19.04 15.05
N ASN A 110 -1.37 19.12 14.60
CA ASN A 110 -2.40 18.13 14.83
C ASN A 110 -2.80 17.39 13.54
N SER A 111 -1.95 17.41 12.51
CA SER A 111 -2.18 16.66 11.29
C SER A 111 -2.28 15.16 11.57
N SER A 112 -3.00 14.47 10.70
CA SER A 112 -3.15 13.01 10.76
C SER A 112 -3.22 12.44 9.37
N ALA A 113 -2.63 11.26 9.19
CA ALA A 113 -2.61 10.56 7.93
C ALA A 113 -3.06 9.10 8.15
N GLU A 114 -4.34 8.84 7.88
CA GLU A 114 -5.00 7.57 8.14
C GLU A 114 -4.94 6.66 6.90
N ILE A 115 -4.14 5.61 6.97
CA ILE A 115 -4.02 4.62 5.90
C ILE A 115 -5.28 3.75 5.86
N LYS A 116 -6.01 3.82 4.75
CA LYS A 116 -7.23 3.03 4.49
C LYS A 116 -6.91 1.70 3.84
N ARG A 117 -5.92 1.68 2.95
CA ARG A 117 -5.51 0.49 2.18
C ARG A 117 -4.01 0.51 1.91
N VAL A 118 -3.43 -0.68 1.79
CA VAL A 118 -2.03 -0.89 1.42
C VAL A 118 -1.98 -1.99 0.37
N VAL A 119 -1.37 -1.73 -0.77
CA VAL A 119 -1.16 -2.68 -1.86
C VAL A 119 0.32 -2.72 -2.19
N ALA A 120 0.88 -3.91 -2.47
CA ALA A 120 2.27 -4.03 -2.89
C ALA A 120 2.38 -5.02 -4.04
N GLU A 121 3.19 -4.65 -5.02
CA GLU A 121 3.48 -5.43 -6.21
C GLU A 121 4.93 -5.18 -6.63
N GLY A 122 5.71 -6.25 -6.76
CA GLY A 122 7.14 -6.16 -7.05
C GLY A 122 7.88 -5.27 -6.05
N ASP A 123 8.51 -4.21 -6.56
CA ASP A 123 9.26 -3.24 -5.78
C ASP A 123 8.45 -1.99 -5.41
N THR A 124 7.12 -2.02 -5.58
CA THR A 124 6.25 -0.88 -5.31
C THR A 124 5.25 -1.13 -4.18
N VAL A 125 4.91 -0.07 -3.45
CA VAL A 125 3.84 -0.06 -2.45
C VAL A 125 2.96 1.16 -2.68
N ALA A 126 1.67 0.94 -2.81
CA ALA A 126 0.66 1.99 -2.89
C ALA A 126 -0.14 2.08 -1.59
N LEU A 127 -0.39 3.31 -1.13
CA LEU A 127 -1.27 3.63 -0.01
C LEU A 127 -2.48 4.39 -0.52
N HIS A 128 -3.64 4.13 0.08
CA HIS A 128 -4.79 5.01 -0.01
C HIS A 128 -5.01 5.66 1.36
N VAL A 129 -4.93 6.98 1.43
CA VAL A 129 -4.79 7.71 2.69
C VAL A 129 -5.84 8.80 2.81
N HIS A 130 -6.43 8.93 4.00
CA HIS A 130 -7.16 10.13 4.41
C HIS A 130 -6.22 11.02 5.21
N SER A 131 -5.74 12.10 4.60
CA SER A 131 -4.89 13.09 5.27
C SER A 131 -5.72 14.29 5.70
N ARG A 132 -5.47 14.81 6.90
CA ARG A 132 -6.11 16.01 7.46
C ARG A 132 -5.06 16.86 8.17
N THR A 133 -5.16 18.18 8.04
CA THR A 133 -4.28 19.13 8.77
C THR A 133 -4.65 19.26 10.25
N ASN A 134 -5.91 18.96 10.61
CA ASN A 134 -6.41 18.90 11.98
C ASN A 134 -7.77 18.16 12.04
N SER A 135 -8.39 18.08 13.21
CA SER A 135 -9.65 17.34 13.41
C SER A 135 -10.90 17.98 12.79
N GLN A 136 -10.87 19.28 12.46
CA GLN A 136 -11.97 20.00 11.83
C GLN A 136 -11.85 20.05 10.30
N ASP A 137 -10.65 19.78 9.79
CA ASP A 137 -10.38 19.69 8.37
C ASP A 137 -11.05 18.44 7.77
N LYS A 138 -11.81 18.62 6.70
CA LYS A 138 -12.34 17.49 5.93
C LYS A 138 -11.19 16.66 5.36
N GLY A 139 -10.11 17.32 4.97
CA GLY A 139 -8.90 16.71 4.45
C GLY A 139 -8.99 16.30 2.99
N VAL A 140 -8.02 15.49 2.60
CA VAL A 140 -7.80 15.02 1.23
C VAL A 140 -7.70 13.50 1.19
N ALA A 141 -8.13 12.92 0.07
CA ALA A 141 -7.84 11.54 -0.30
C ALA A 141 -6.56 11.52 -1.14
N ILE A 142 -5.57 10.74 -0.69
CA ILE A 142 -4.28 10.61 -1.37
C ILE A 142 -4.09 9.17 -1.81
N VAL A 143 -3.61 8.97 -3.03
CA VAL A 143 -2.95 7.73 -3.42
C VAL A 143 -1.46 8.00 -3.54
N ASP A 144 -0.70 7.53 -2.56
CA ASP A 144 0.76 7.57 -2.57
C ASP A 144 1.29 6.27 -3.18
N ILE A 145 2.28 6.34 -4.06
CA ILE A 145 2.97 5.19 -4.64
C ILE A 145 4.45 5.35 -4.38
N PHE A 146 5.05 4.37 -3.71
CA PHE A 146 6.48 4.35 -3.39
C PHE A 146 7.17 3.24 -4.15
N ARG A 147 8.35 3.51 -4.70
CA ARG A 147 9.28 2.48 -5.17
C ARG A 147 10.34 2.21 -4.11
N ILE A 148 10.60 0.94 -3.86
CA ILE A 148 11.52 0.44 -2.86
C ILE A 148 12.73 -0.19 -3.54
N LYS A 149 13.93 0.14 -3.07
CA LYS A 149 15.16 -0.53 -3.48
C LYS A 149 16.09 -0.65 -2.28
N ASP A 150 16.71 -1.82 -2.11
CA ASP A 150 17.68 -2.09 -1.04
C ASP A 150 17.18 -1.72 0.36
N GLY A 151 15.88 -1.93 0.61
CA GLY A 151 15.24 -1.63 1.90
C GLY A 151 15.00 -0.13 2.16
N LYS A 152 15.01 0.70 1.12
CA LYS A 152 14.73 2.14 1.18
C LYS A 152 13.66 2.54 0.16
N ILE A 153 12.89 3.55 0.48
CA ILE A 153 12.08 4.32 -0.47
C ILE A 153 13.04 5.15 -1.30
N VAL A 154 13.03 4.94 -2.61
CA VAL A 154 13.92 5.61 -3.56
C VAL A 154 13.18 6.51 -4.54
N GLU A 155 11.85 6.41 -4.60
CA GLU A 155 11.02 7.20 -5.51
C GLU A 155 9.58 7.23 -5.04
N HIS A 156 8.86 8.29 -5.38
CA HIS A 156 7.48 8.51 -4.96
C HIS A 156 6.67 9.30 -5.99
N TRP A 157 5.41 8.91 -6.13
CA TRP A 157 4.37 9.62 -6.86
C TRP A 157 3.13 9.72 -5.99
N ASP A 158 2.35 10.78 -6.17
CA ASP A 158 1.03 10.88 -5.58
C ASP A 158 0.00 11.48 -6.53
N VAL A 159 -1.26 11.24 -6.16
CA VAL A 159 -2.40 12.05 -6.61
C VAL A 159 -3.21 12.44 -5.39
N ILE A 160 -3.54 13.72 -5.31
CA ILE A 160 -4.22 14.33 -4.17
C ILE A 160 -5.58 14.84 -4.66
N GLN A 161 -6.65 14.42 -3.98
CA GLN A 161 -8.00 14.88 -4.25
C GLN A 161 -8.64 15.44 -2.99
N GLU A 162 -9.12 16.69 -3.05
CA GLU A 162 -9.95 17.26 -1.99
C GLU A 162 -11.23 16.45 -1.81
N ILE A 163 -11.61 16.21 -0.55
CA ILE A 163 -12.88 15.54 -0.27
C ILE A 163 -14.02 16.52 -0.60
N PRO A 164 -14.88 16.19 -1.59
CA PRO A 164 -15.86 17.15 -2.08
C PRO A 164 -16.95 17.40 -1.03
N SER A 165 -17.50 18.62 -1.03
CA SER A 165 -18.67 18.94 -0.18
C SER A 165 -19.94 18.25 -0.66
N GLU A 166 -20.00 17.91 -1.96
CA GLU A 166 -21.14 17.29 -2.61
C GLU A 166 -20.66 16.14 -3.49
N ALA A 167 -21.38 15.01 -3.48
CA ALA A 167 -21.07 13.85 -4.30
C ALA A 167 -22.34 13.37 -5.00
N ALA A 168 -22.17 12.87 -6.23
CA ALA A 168 -23.27 12.24 -6.97
C ALA A 168 -23.70 10.88 -6.40
N ASN A 169 -22.97 10.35 -5.41
CA ASN A 169 -23.22 9.06 -4.78
C ASN A 169 -23.11 9.18 -3.25
N ASP A 170 -23.70 8.23 -2.54
CA ASP A 170 -23.75 8.22 -1.06
C ASP A 170 -22.54 7.51 -0.40
N ASN A 171 -21.59 6.98 -1.17
CA ASN A 171 -20.42 6.33 -0.61
C ASN A 171 -19.37 7.37 -0.21
N THR A 172 -18.60 7.07 0.83
CA THR A 172 -17.44 7.89 1.16
C THR A 172 -16.33 7.70 0.13
N MET A 173 -15.36 8.62 0.10
CA MET A 173 -14.14 8.47 -0.72
C MET A 173 -13.29 7.25 -0.31
N PHE A 174 -13.54 6.66 0.86
CA PHE A 174 -12.75 5.58 1.47
C PHE A 174 -13.54 4.29 1.68
#